data_AF-A0A7C8ZDZ2-F1
#
_entry.id   AF-A0A7C8ZDZ2-F1
#
_cell.length_a   1.000
_cell.length_b   1.000
_cell.length_c   1.000
_cell.angle_alpha   90.00
_cell.angle_beta   90.00
_cell.angle_gamma   90.00
#
_symmetry.space_group_name_H-M   'P 1'
#
loop_
_entity.id
_entity.type
_entity.pdbx_description
1 polymer ?
#
loop_
_entity_poly.entity_id
_entity_poly.type
_entity_poly.pdbx_seq_one_letter_code
_entity_poly.pdbx_strand_id
1 'polypeptide(L)'
;GQYWFVDSGCSRHMTGEKDNFLSLAATHGGSVAFGNGKSGTIVGIGKIGESLSNSIEDVYLVDGLKHNLLSVSQLCDKNNLVLFTPNRCLVVNMDTGDVVLRGKRHKNEIGRA
;
A
#
# COMPACT_ATOMS: atom_id res chain seq x y z
N GLY A 1 -5.69 13.97 3.29
CA GLY A 1 -5.75 12.52 3.05
C GLY A 1 -4.43 12.10 2.44
N GLN A 2 -3.86 10.97 2.87
CA GLN A 2 -2.60 10.50 2.33
C GLN A 2 -2.80 9.87 0.94
N TYR A 3 -1.84 10.09 0.04
CA TYR A 3 -1.90 9.52 -1.31
C TYR A 3 -1.30 8.12 -1.32
N TRP A 4 -2.02 7.18 -1.91
CA TRP A 4 -1.60 5.82 -2.15
C TRP A 4 -1.62 5.55 -3.64
N PHE A 5 -0.54 4.97 -4.15
CA PHE A 5 -0.48 4.45 -5.51
C PHE A 5 -0.76 2.96 -5.46
N VAL A 6 -1.84 2.55 -6.11
CA VAL A 6 -2.16 1.13 -6.28
C VAL A 6 -1.48 0.70 -7.56
N ASP A 7 -0.47 -0.15 -7.43
CA ASP A 7 0.52 -0.42 -8.47
C ASP A 7 0.65 -1.93 -8.70
N SER A 8 0.42 -2.35 -9.94
CA SER A 8 0.58 -3.74 -10.38
C SER A 8 2.04 -4.13 -10.60
N GLY A 9 2.95 -3.16 -10.78
CA GLY A 9 4.39 -3.40 -10.86
C GLY A 9 5.08 -3.49 -9.50
N CYS A 10 4.39 -3.12 -8.42
CA CYS A 10 4.95 -3.15 -7.08
C CYS A 10 4.84 -4.54 -6.46
N SER A 11 5.96 -5.08 -5.98
CA SER A 11 6.02 -6.41 -5.36
C SER A 11 5.56 -6.45 -3.91
N ARG A 12 5.56 -5.29 -3.22
CA ARG A 12 5.29 -5.21 -1.78
C ARG A 12 4.47 -3.97 -1.41
N HIS A 13 3.54 -4.10 -0.47
CA HIS A 13 2.92 -2.96 0.21
C HIS A 13 3.98 -2.20 1.00
N MET A 14 4.06 -0.88 0.80
CA MET A 14 5.10 -0.05 1.42
C MET A 14 4.60 1.35 1.75
N THR A 15 5.06 1.91 2.86
CA THR A 15 4.83 3.31 3.24
C THR A 15 6.06 3.85 3.97
N GLY A 16 6.34 5.14 3.82
CA GLY A 16 7.32 5.85 4.66
C GLY A 16 6.70 6.43 5.93
N GLU A 17 5.38 6.36 6.07
CA GLU A 17 4.62 7.11 7.07
C GLU A 17 4.18 6.18 8.21
N LYS A 18 4.82 6.32 9.37
CA LYS A 18 4.56 5.47 10.54
C LYS A 18 3.11 5.60 11.07
N ASP A 19 2.50 6.77 10.91
CA ASP A 19 1.16 7.06 11.43
C ASP A 19 0.04 6.34 10.65
N ASN A 20 0.37 5.66 9.54
CA ASN A 20 -0.58 4.82 8.81
C ASN A 20 -0.90 3.48 9.48
N PHE A 21 -0.07 3.05 10.43
CA PHE A 21 -0.15 1.71 10.97
C PHE A 21 -1.14 1.62 12.12
N LEU A 22 -2.08 0.68 12.02
CA LEU A 22 -2.91 0.22 13.13
C LEU A 22 -2.10 -0.64 14.11
N SER A 23 -1.12 -1.36 13.58
CA SER A 23 -0.15 -2.14 14.35
C SER A 23 1.16 -2.16 13.58
N LEU A 24 2.28 -2.00 14.28
CA LEU A 24 3.61 -2.00 13.68
C LEU A 24 4.58 -2.77 14.57
N ALA A 25 5.27 -3.73 13.98
CA ALA A 25 6.39 -4.42 14.60
C ALA A 25 7.70 -3.96 13.94
N ALA A 26 8.73 -3.74 14.76
CA ALA A 26 10.07 -3.47 14.24
C ALA A 26 10.60 -4.70 13.49
N THR A 27 11.29 -4.47 12.38
CA THR A 27 11.93 -5.55 11.61
C THR A 27 13.20 -5.06 10.93
N HIS A 28 14.10 -5.98 10.62
CA HIS A 28 15.32 -5.71 9.85
C HIS A 28 15.18 -6.35 8.46
N GLY A 29 14.36 -5.74 7.61
CA GLY A 29 13.93 -6.33 6.33
C GLY A 29 14.86 -6.11 5.14
N GLY A 30 16.01 -5.45 5.34
CA GLY A 30 16.96 -5.09 4.28
C GLY A 30 16.69 -3.72 3.65
N SER A 31 17.15 -3.52 2.42
CA SER A 31 17.06 -2.24 1.70
C SER A 31 16.21 -2.35 0.44
N VAL A 32 15.49 -1.27 0.11
CA VAL A 32 14.66 -1.12 -1.09
C VAL A 32 15.33 -0.12 -2.01
N ALA A 33 15.68 -0.52 -3.22
CA ALA A 33 16.21 0.41 -4.23
C ALA A 33 15.09 1.26 -4.81
N PHE A 34 15.35 2.56 -4.97
CA PHE A 34 14.47 3.51 -5.63
C PHE A 34 14.95 3.77 -7.06
N GLY A 35 14.04 4.06 -7.98
CA GLY A 35 14.36 4.32 -9.40
C GLY A 35 15.24 5.54 -9.66
N ASN A 36 15.56 6.33 -8.62
CA ASN A 36 16.45 7.49 -8.66
C ASN A 36 17.87 7.20 -8.18
N GLY A 37 18.25 5.92 -8.06
CA GLY A 37 19.58 5.51 -7.60
C GLY A 37 19.81 5.64 -6.08
N LYS A 38 18.79 6.07 -5.32
CA LYS A 38 18.81 6.02 -3.85
C LYS A 38 18.21 4.71 -3.36
N SER A 39 18.28 4.48 -2.06
CA SER A 39 17.60 3.37 -1.40
C SER A 39 17.00 3.79 -0.07
N GLY A 40 16.02 3.00 0.38
CA GLY A 40 15.44 3.08 1.71
C GLY A 40 15.72 1.83 2.53
N THR A 41 15.46 1.88 3.83
CA THR A 41 15.65 0.74 4.73
C THR A 41 14.30 0.29 5.28
N ILE A 42 14.04 -1.01 5.25
CA ILE A 42 12.85 -1.59 5.88
C ILE A 42 13.10 -1.64 7.38
N VAL A 43 12.31 -0.88 8.14
CA VAL A 43 12.45 -0.74 9.59
C VAL A 43 11.26 -1.32 10.36
N GLY A 44 10.17 -1.66 9.67
CA GLY A 44 9.00 -2.26 10.30
C GLY A 44 8.11 -2.99 9.30
N ILE A 45 7.23 -3.83 9.84
CA ILE A 45 6.13 -4.47 9.11
C ILE A 45 4.87 -4.40 9.97
N GLY A 46 3.72 -4.21 9.33
CA GLY A 46 2.49 -4.02 10.08
C GLY A 46 1.23 -4.07 9.23
N LYS A 47 0.15 -3.60 9.86
CA LYS A 47 -1.18 -3.54 9.27
C LYS A 47 -1.63 -2.09 9.15
N ILE A 48 -2.26 -1.76 8.03
CA ILE A 48 -2.87 -0.44 7.78
C ILE A 48 -4.36 -0.62 7.47
N GLY A 49 -5.18 0.41 7.70
CA GLY A 49 -6.60 0.37 7.37
C GLY A 49 -7.42 1.21 8.34
N GLU A 50 -8.74 1.09 8.26
CA GLU A 50 -9.65 1.77 9.20
C GLU A 50 -9.80 0.99 10.52
N SER A 51 -9.65 -0.34 10.48
CA SER A 51 -9.75 -1.22 11.65
C SER A 51 -8.96 -2.50 11.42
N LEU A 52 -8.61 -3.21 12.51
CA LEU A 52 -7.85 -4.47 12.43
C LEU A 52 -8.60 -5.60 11.72
N SER A 53 -9.93 -5.55 11.70
CA SER A 53 -10.77 -6.52 10.98
C SER A 53 -10.80 -6.27 9.46
N ASN A 54 -10.55 -5.04 9.02
CA ASN A 54 -10.55 -4.62 7.61
C ASN A 54 -9.22 -3.94 7.27
N SER A 55 -8.11 -4.61 7.58
CA SER A 55 -6.76 -4.08 7.37
C SER A 55 -6.05 -4.77 6.21
N ILE A 56 -5.18 -4.03 5.53
CA ILE A 56 -4.15 -4.59 4.65
C ILE A 56 -2.97 -5.02 5.53
N GLU A 57 -2.58 -6.27 5.38
CA GLU A 57 -1.47 -6.89 6.11
C GLU A 57 -0.15 -6.79 5.34
N ASP A 58 0.95 -7.16 5.99
CA ASP A 58 2.27 -7.28 5.39
C ASP A 58 2.77 -5.99 4.71
N VAL A 59 2.42 -4.85 5.31
CA VAL A 59 2.86 -3.52 4.84
C VAL A 59 4.18 -3.16 5.47
N TYR A 60 5.19 -2.86 4.66
CA TYR A 60 6.51 -2.46 5.16
C TYR A 60 6.58 -0.96 5.43
N LEU A 61 7.15 -0.61 6.58
CA LEU A 61 7.63 0.74 6.85
C LEU A 61 9.05 0.87 6.28
N VAL A 62 9.22 1.77 5.31
CA VAL A 62 10.47 1.98 4.59
C VAL A 62 10.93 3.42 4.79
N ASP A 63 12.05 3.59 5.50
CA ASP A 63 12.62 4.92 5.70
C ASP A 63 13.07 5.54 4.36
N GLY A 64 12.81 6.82 4.18
CA GLY A 64 13.09 7.56 2.96
C GLY A 64 12.14 7.29 1.77
N LEU A 65 11.10 6.47 1.93
CA LEU A 65 10.11 6.22 0.87
C LEU A 65 9.17 7.43 0.72
N LYS A 66 9.12 8.00 -0.49
CA LYS A 66 8.33 9.21 -0.78
C LYS A 66 6.85 8.96 -1.09
N HIS A 67 6.52 7.75 -1.52
CA HIS A 67 5.20 7.41 -2.05
C HIS A 67 4.72 6.12 -1.42
N ASN A 68 3.49 6.13 -0.93
CA ASN A 68 2.87 4.94 -0.35
C ASN A 68 2.35 4.06 -1.49
N LEU A 69 2.73 2.78 -1.47
CA LEU A 69 2.46 1.83 -2.53
C LEU A 69 1.59 0.68 -1.99
N LEU A 70 0.55 0.34 -2.74
CA LEU A 70 -0.18 -0.90 -2.58
C LEU A 70 0.09 -1.81 -3.76
N SER A 71 0.66 -2.99 -3.48
CA SER A 71 0.85 -4.04 -4.47
C SER A 71 -0.50 -4.65 -4.87
N VAL A 72 -0.85 -4.61 -6.15
CA VAL A 72 -2.05 -5.29 -6.66
C VAL A 72 -1.91 -6.81 -6.50
N SER A 73 -0.72 -7.37 -6.73
CA SER A 73 -0.52 -8.82 -6.63
C SER A 73 -0.78 -9.33 -5.22
N GLN A 74 -0.26 -8.67 -4.18
CA GLN A 74 -0.53 -9.08 -2.80
C GLN A 74 -2.00 -8.96 -2.40
N LEU A 75 -2.72 -7.95 -2.92
CA LEU A 75 -4.17 -7.84 -2.71
C LEU A 75 -4.90 -9.04 -3.32
N CYS A 76 -4.56 -9.39 -4.56
CA CYS A 76 -5.13 -10.52 -5.27
C CYS A 76 -4.79 -11.86 -4.60
N ASP A 77 -3.56 -12.04 -4.12
CA ASP A 77 -3.11 -13.25 -3.42
C ASP A 77 -3.92 -13.49 -2.13
N LYS A 78 -4.44 -12.43 -1.52
CA LYS A 78 -5.35 -12.47 -0.35
C LYS A 78 -6.83 -12.51 -0.76
N ASN A 79 -7.14 -13.01 -1.96
CA ASN A 79 -8.48 -13.19 -2.50
C ASN A 79 -9.31 -11.90 -2.62
N ASN A 80 -8.66 -10.76 -2.88
CA ASN A 80 -9.36 -9.50 -3.13
C ASN A 80 -9.44 -9.17 -4.63
N LEU A 81 -10.57 -8.60 -5.03
CA LEU A 81 -10.77 -7.97 -6.33
C LEU A 81 -10.40 -6.49 -6.24
N VAL A 82 -9.51 -6.03 -7.12
CA VAL A 82 -9.15 -4.61 -7.23
C VAL A 82 -9.86 -3.98 -8.43
N LEU A 83 -10.75 -3.02 -8.17
CA LEU A 83 -11.57 -2.36 -9.17
C LEU A 83 -11.12 -0.91 -9.37
N PHE A 84 -10.78 -0.56 -10.60
CA PHE A 84 -10.50 0.80 -11.01
C PHE A 84 -11.66 1.37 -11.82
N THR A 85 -12.07 2.58 -11.48
CA THR A 85 -13.09 3.34 -12.20
C THR A 85 -12.59 4.77 -12.46
N PRO A 86 -13.29 5.60 -13.26
CA PRO A 86 -12.84 6.95 -13.55
C PRO A 86 -12.61 7.84 -12.32
N ASN A 87 -13.26 7.58 -11.18
CA ASN A 87 -13.19 8.43 -9.99
C ASN A 87 -12.77 7.72 -8.69
N ARG A 88 -12.63 6.39 -8.68
CA ARG A 88 -12.27 5.63 -7.48
C ARG A 88 -11.52 4.34 -7.79
N CYS A 89 -10.81 3.85 -6.77
CA CYS A 89 -10.29 2.49 -6.65
C CYS A 89 -11.02 1.80 -5.48
N LEU A 90 -11.44 0.56 -5.65
CA LEU A 90 -12.03 -0.26 -4.61
C LEU A 90 -11.25 -1.57 -4.47
N VAL A 91 -11.06 -2.02 -3.25
CA VAL A 91 -10.58 -3.38 -2.94
C VAL A 91 -11.74 -4.11 -2.26
N VAL A 92 -12.17 -5.21 -2.84
CA VAL A 92 -13.33 -5.99 -2.39
C VAL A 92 -12.88 -7.41 -2.06
N ASN A 93 -13.19 -7.89 -0.87
CA ASN A 93 -12.94 -9.28 -0.51
C ASN A 93 -13.92 -10.17 -1.29
N MET A 94 -13.43 -11.17 -2.03
CA MET A 94 -14.29 -11.98 -2.89
C MET A 94 -15.13 -13.02 -2.14
N ASP A 95 -14.73 -13.40 -0.92
CA ASP A 95 -15.47 -14.36 -0.11
C ASP A 95 -16.67 -13.73 0.58
N THR A 96 -16.49 -12.53 1.16
CA THR A 96 -17.55 -11.84 1.91
C THR A 96 -18.31 -10.80 1.09
N GLY A 97 -17.71 -10.29 0.02
CA GLY A 97 -18.22 -9.16 -0.75
C GLY A 97 -17.97 -7.80 -0.08
N ASP A 98 -17.26 -7.77 1.05
CA ASP A 98 -16.99 -6.53 1.78
C ASP A 98 -15.96 -5.65 1.09
N VAL A 99 -16.14 -4.33 1.21
CA VAL A 99 -15.16 -3.36 0.72
C VAL A 99 -14.09 -3.13 1.78
N VAL A 100 -12.89 -3.67 1.52
CA VAL A 100 -11.71 -3.58 2.38
C VAL A 100 -11.07 -2.19 2.30
N LEU A 101 -11.04 -1.58 1.10
CA LEU A 101 -10.44 -0.26 0.91
C LEU A 101 -11.21 0.57 -0.12
N ARG A 102 -11.40 1.86 0.18
CA ARG A 102 -11.97 2.86 -0.73
C ARG A 102 -10.97 3.97 -1.01
N GLY A 103 -10.48 4.04 -2.24
CA GLY A 103 -9.61 5.11 -2.71
C GLY A 103 -10.36 6.07 -3.63
N LYS A 104 -10.31 7.38 -3.37
CA LYS A 104 -10.71 8.39 -4.36
C LYS A 104 -9.57 8.59 -5.35
N ARG A 105 -9.85 8.45 -6.65
CA ARG A 105 -8.85 8.72 -7.70
C ARG A 105 -8.53 10.21 -7.72
N HIS A 106 -7.25 10.52 -7.64
CA HIS A 106 -6.75 11.86 -7.88
C HIS A 106 -6.30 11.98 -9.34
N LYS A 107 -6.49 13.16 -9.94
CA LYS A 107 -6.05 13.39 -11.32
C LYS A 107 -4.54 13.19 -11.41
N ASN A 108 -4.10 12.57 -12.49
CA ASN A 108 -2.67 12.42 -12.75
C ASN A 108 -2.09 13.83 -12.97
N GLU A 109 -1.08 14.18 -12.19
CA GLU A 109 -0.23 15.33 -12.48
C GLU A 109 0.89 14.84 -13.40
N ILE A 110 1.12 15.53 -14.52
CA ILE A 110 2.23 15.20 -15.42
C ILE A 110 3.53 15.36 -14.62
N GLY A 111 4.26 14.26 -14.40
CA GLY A 111 5.58 14.26 -13.74
C GLY A 111 5.74 13.38 -12.50
N ARG A 112 4.71 12.66 -12.04
CA ARG A 112 4.87 11.60 -11.03
C ARG A 112 4.92 10.24 -11.72
N ALA A 113 6.13 9.71 -11.88
CA ALA A 113 6.40 8.31 -12.18
C ALA A 113 7.23 7.75 -11.01
#